data_AF-A0A259Q343-F1
#
_entry.id   AF-A0A259Q343-F1
#
_cell.length_a   1.000
_cell.length_b   1.000
_cell.length_c   1.000
_cell.angle_alpha   90.00
_cell.angle_beta   90.00
_cell.angle_gamma   90.00
#
_symmetry.space_group_name_H-M   'P 1'
#
loop_
_entity.id
_entity.type
_entity.pdbx_description
1 polymer ?
#
loop_
_entity_poly.entity_id
_entity_poly.type
_entity_poly.pdbx_seq_one_letter_code
_entity_poly.pdbx_strand_id
1 'polypeptide(L)'
;DFHGALSQQVSIVGAAAKPQSLPYRDKMTLLDAMIAAGGLSPYASGNDAVLIRAGKSYSIRLDGLLRRGNMADNVPLLPGDTIVIPQGWF
;
A
#
# COMPACT_ATOMS: atom_id res chain seq x y z
N ASP A 1 -17.18 22.87 -8.90
CA ASP A 1 -16.62 21.55 -9.25
C ASP A 1 -16.03 20.86 -8.04
N PHE A 2 -16.66 19.76 -7.59
CA PHE A 2 -16.17 18.96 -6.46
C PHE A 2 -15.02 18.05 -6.93
N HIS A 3 -13.77 18.46 -6.71
CA HIS A 3 -12.59 17.59 -6.84
C HIS A 3 -12.23 16.89 -5.51
N GLY A 4 -13.19 16.71 -4.61
CA GLY A 4 -13.01 16.03 -3.33
C GLY A 4 -13.47 14.58 -3.39
N ALA A 5 -12.64 13.68 -3.92
CA ALA A 5 -12.89 12.23 -3.82
C ALA A 5 -11.63 11.37 -3.93
N LEU A 6 -10.67 11.72 -4.80
CA LEU A 6 -9.42 10.96 -4.98
C LEU A 6 -8.27 11.44 -4.08
N SER A 7 -8.22 12.75 -3.80
CA SER A 7 -7.14 13.37 -3.01
C SER A 7 -7.18 13.04 -1.51
N GLN A 8 -8.18 12.31 -1.05
CA GLN A 8 -8.38 11.91 0.36
C GLN A 8 -8.44 10.39 0.53
N GLN A 9 -7.94 9.64 -0.45
CA GLN A 9 -7.90 8.19 -0.41
C GLN A 9 -6.47 7.67 -0.52
N VAL A 10 -6.25 6.47 0.00
CA VAL A 10 -5.08 5.65 -0.29
C VAL A 10 -5.54 4.49 -1.15
N SER A 11 -4.88 4.24 -2.27
CA SER A 11 -5.22 3.12 -3.15
C SER A 11 -4.25 1.97 -2.98
N ILE A 12 -4.75 0.74 -2.93
CA ILE A 12 -3.96 -0.49 -2.94
C ILE A 12 -4.33 -1.26 -4.20
N VAL A 13 -3.35 -1.50 -5.06
CA VAL A 13 -3.55 -2.13 -6.37
C VAL A 13 -2.56 -3.27 -6.62
N GLY A 14 -2.87 -4.11 -7.60
CA GLY A 14 -2.05 -5.26 -7.97
C GLY A 14 -2.30 -6.47 -7.07
N ALA A 15 -1.23 -7.17 -6.70
CA ALA A 15 -1.24 -8.47 -6.04
C ALA A 15 -1.55 -8.41 -4.52
N ALA A 16 -2.44 -7.51 -4.09
CA ALA A 16 -3.02 -7.54 -2.75
C ALA A 16 -4.08 -8.65 -2.64
N ALA A 17 -4.41 -9.09 -1.43
CA ALA A 17 -5.52 -10.04 -1.26
C ALA A 17 -6.86 -9.44 -1.68
N LYS A 18 -7.08 -8.16 -1.38
CA LYS A 18 -8.23 -7.35 -1.83
C LYS A 18 -7.76 -5.96 -2.29
N PRO A 19 -7.49 -5.77 -3.59
CA PRO A 19 -7.23 -4.43 -4.15
C PRO A 19 -8.42 -3.50 -3.92
N GLN A 20 -8.18 -2.32 -3.36
CA GLN A 20 -9.24 -1.36 -3.02
C GLN A 20 -8.67 0.03 -2.75
N SER A 21 -9.54 1.04 -2.79
CA SER A 21 -9.25 2.39 -2.29
C SER A 21 -9.86 2.59 -0.91
N LEU A 22 -9.06 3.09 0.02
CA LEU A 22 -9.43 3.34 1.40
C LEU A 22 -9.55 4.85 1.64
N PRO A 23 -10.59 5.33 2.34
CA PRO A 23 -10.58 6.71 2.83
C PRO A 23 -9.41 6.91 3.78
N TYR A 24 -8.62 7.95 3.56
CA TYR A 24 -7.50 8.29 4.42
C TYR A 24 -8.00 8.66 5.82
N ARG A 25 -7.23 8.25 6.83
CA ARG A 25 -7.43 8.62 8.24
C ARG A 25 -6.11 9.11 8.80
N ASP A 26 -6.16 10.04 9.74
CA ASP A 26 -4.94 10.54 10.36
C ASP A 26 -4.12 9.41 10.98
N LYS A 27 -2.80 9.49 10.77
CA LYS A 27 -1.80 8.52 11.24
C LYS A 27 -1.92 7.12 10.61
N MET A 28 -2.63 6.98 9.50
CA MET A 28 -2.68 5.73 8.74
C MET A 28 -1.27 5.35 8.24
N THR A 29 -0.93 4.07 8.34
CA THR A 29 0.38 3.51 7.95
C THR A 29 0.23 2.44 6.88
N LEU A 30 1.34 2.01 6.27
CA LEU A 30 1.35 0.87 5.35
C LEU A 30 0.72 -0.38 5.97
N LEU A 31 0.99 -0.64 7.25
CA LEU A 31 0.42 -1.77 7.96
C LEU A 31 -1.11 -1.68 8.01
N ASP A 32 -1.68 -0.50 8.32
CA ASP A 32 -3.13 -0.30 8.35
C ASP A 32 -3.77 -0.55 6.98
N ALA A 33 -3.14 -0.05 5.91
CA ALA A 33 -3.58 -0.28 4.54
C ALA A 33 -3.57 -1.76 4.19
N MET A 34 -2.51 -2.49 4.56
CA MET A 34 -2.39 -3.92 4.27
C MET A 34 -3.35 -4.76 5.10
N ILE A 35 -3.63 -4.40 6.36
CA ILE A 35 -4.66 -5.06 7.17
C ILE A 35 -6.02 -4.94 6.49
N ALA A 36 -6.39 -3.73 6.06
CA ALA A 36 -7.65 -3.50 5.36
C ALA A 36 -7.72 -4.26 4.03
N ALA A 37 -6.60 -4.35 3.29
CA ALA A 37 -6.49 -5.14 2.06
C ALA A 37 -6.49 -6.66 2.29
N GLY A 38 -6.47 -7.15 3.54
CA GLY A 38 -6.39 -8.58 3.85
C GLY A 38 -5.00 -9.18 3.63
N GLY A 39 -3.96 -8.35 3.57
CA GLY A 39 -2.58 -8.75 3.33
C GLY A 39 -2.23 -8.89 1.84
N LEU A 40 -1.17 -9.66 1.58
CA LEU A 40 -0.68 -9.95 0.24
C LEU A 40 -1.40 -11.17 -0.35
N SER A 41 -1.59 -11.19 -1.66
CA SER A 41 -2.00 -12.42 -2.35
C SER A 41 -0.89 -13.47 -2.30
N PRO A 42 -1.19 -14.77 -2.51
CA PRO A 42 -0.19 -15.84 -2.51
C PRO A 42 0.93 -15.69 -3.56
N TYR A 43 0.68 -14.90 -4.61
CA TYR A 43 1.60 -14.69 -5.73
C TYR A 43 2.23 -13.29 -5.73
N ALA A 44 2.11 -12.55 -4.62
CA ALA A 44 2.67 -11.20 -4.53
C ALA A 44 4.20 -11.25 -4.41
N SER A 45 4.90 -10.37 -5.12
CA SER A 45 6.27 -10.00 -4.77
C SER A 45 6.23 -8.79 -3.83
N GLY A 46 6.01 -9.05 -2.54
CA GLY A 46 5.75 -8.00 -1.55
C GLY A 46 6.95 -7.09 -1.29
N ASN A 47 8.18 -7.57 -1.47
CA ASN A 47 9.40 -6.75 -1.30
C ASN A 47 9.73 -5.86 -2.51
N ASP A 48 9.10 -6.09 -3.65
CA ASP A 48 9.22 -5.26 -4.85
C ASP A 48 8.07 -4.25 -4.95
N ALA A 49 7.27 -4.11 -3.89
CA ALA A 49 6.17 -3.17 -3.85
C ALA A 49 6.67 -1.72 -3.89
N VAL A 50 5.84 -0.86 -4.46
CA VAL A 50 6.14 0.55 -4.67
C VAL A 50 5.02 1.40 -4.09
N LEU A 51 5.40 2.39 -3.28
CA LEU A 51 4.53 3.50 -2.91
C LEU A 51 4.70 4.62 -3.92
N ILE A 52 3.63 5.01 -4.60
CA ILE A 52 3.57 6.19 -5.45
C ILE A 52 2.95 7.32 -4.65
N ARG A 53 3.69 8.43 -4.50
CA ARG A 53 3.27 9.62 -3.77
C ARG A 53 3.63 10.87 -4.58
N ALA A 54 2.60 11.64 -4.95
CA ALA A 54 2.73 12.87 -5.74
C ALA A 54 3.63 12.67 -6.99
N GLY A 55 3.46 11.55 -7.70
CA GLY A 55 4.23 11.22 -8.90
C GLY A 55 5.64 10.67 -8.66
N LYS A 56 6.07 10.53 -7.41
CA LYS A 56 7.36 9.89 -7.04
C LYS A 56 7.15 8.48 -6.54
N SER A 57 8.06 7.59 -6.91
CA SER A 57 8.03 6.17 -6.51
C SER A 57 9.02 5.92 -5.38
N TYR A 58 8.59 5.19 -4.35
CA TYR A 58 9.38 4.79 -3.19
C TYR A 58 9.28 3.28 -3.02
N SER A 59 10.41 2.59 -3.03
CA SER A 59 10.43 1.15 -2.80
C SER A 59 10.10 0.84 -1.35
N ILE A 60 9.22 -0.14 -1.13
CA ILE A 60 8.74 -0.56 0.20
C ILE A 60 8.75 -2.08 0.29
N ARG A 61 9.01 -2.62 1.48
CA ARG A 61 9.16 -4.06 1.69
C ARG A 61 8.03 -4.65 2.52
N LEU A 62 6.97 -5.08 1.84
CA LEU A 62 5.75 -5.54 2.51
C LEU A 62 5.89 -6.94 3.13
N ASP A 63 6.70 -7.84 2.57
CA ASP A 63 6.91 -9.15 3.22
C ASP A 63 7.69 -9.01 4.52
N GLY A 64 8.69 -8.12 4.55
CA GLY A 64 9.43 -7.80 5.78
C GLY A 64 8.50 -7.28 6.87
N LEU A 65 7.62 -6.34 6.52
CA LEU A 65 6.63 -5.76 7.42
C LEU A 65 5.64 -6.81 7.93
N LEU A 66 4.98 -7.54 7.02
CA LEU A 66 3.82 -8.38 7.35
C LEU A 66 4.21 -9.76 7.91
N ARG A 67 5.31 -10.35 7.44
CA ARG A 67 5.71 -11.71 7.84
C ARG A 67 6.74 -11.73 8.96
N ARG A 68 7.64 -10.75 8.99
CA ARG A 68 8.74 -10.69 9.97
C ARG A 68 8.54 -9.60 11.03
N GLY A 69 7.47 -8.80 10.94
CA GLY A 69 7.23 -7.70 11.87
C GLY A 69 8.28 -6.59 11.77
N ASN A 70 8.97 -6.45 10.63
CA ASN A 70 9.97 -5.40 10.46
C ASN A 70 9.29 -4.03 10.32
N MET A 71 9.17 -3.31 11.43
CA MET A 71 8.53 -2.00 11.48
C MET A 71 9.34 -0.90 10.78
N ALA A 72 10.61 -1.14 10.42
CA ALA A 72 11.42 -0.16 9.70
C ALA A 72 10.83 0.21 8.33
N ASP A 73 10.05 -0.70 7.73
CA ASP A 73 9.37 -0.47 6.45
C ASP A 73 7.93 0.07 6.64
N ASN A 74 7.45 0.28 7.89
CA ASN A 74 6.10 0.77 8.16
C ASN A 74 6.01 2.30 8.09
N VAL A 75 5.92 2.84 6.88
CA VAL A 75 5.88 4.30 6.68
C VAL A 75 4.46 4.86 6.88
N PRO A 76 4.33 6.12 7.33
CA PRO A 76 3.05 6.82 7.33
C PRO A 76 2.58 7.08 5.90
N LEU A 77 1.28 6.88 5.67
CA LEU A 77 0.61 7.17 4.42
C LEU A 77 0.11 8.61 4.41
N LEU A 78 -0.07 9.14 3.20
CA LEU A 78 -0.63 10.45 2.96
C LEU A 78 -1.82 10.34 1.99
N PRO A 79 -2.73 11.33 2.02
CA PRO A 79 -3.80 11.41 1.05
C PRO A 79 -3.27 11.40 -0.40
N GLY A 80 -3.84 10.54 -1.25
CA GLY A 80 -3.43 10.35 -2.64
C GLY A 80 -2.33 9.30 -2.87
N ASP A 81 -1.81 8.68 -1.81
CA ASP A 81 -0.84 7.59 -1.95
C ASP A 81 -1.43 6.38 -2.69
N THR A 82 -0.61 5.74 -3.52
CA THR A 82 -0.95 4.48 -4.18
C THR A 82 0.10 3.43 -3.89
N ILE A 83 -0.31 2.30 -3.32
CA ILE A 83 0.51 1.13 -3.05
C ILE A 83 0.32 0.16 -4.21
N VAL A 84 1.38 -0.05 -4.98
CA VAL A 84 1.41 -0.99 -6.10
C VAL A 84 2.17 -2.23 -5.68
N ILE A 85 1.50 -3.39 -5.76
CA ILE A 85 2.06 -4.68 -5.38
C ILE A 85 2.22 -5.53 -6.64
N PRO A 86 3.44 -5.78 -7.13
CA PRO A 86 3.63 -6.62 -8.30
C PRO A 86 3.34 -8.09 -8.00
N GLN A 87 2.99 -8.84 -9.04
CA GLN A 87 2.99 -10.30 -8.99
C GLN A 87 4.42 -10.82 -9.15
N GLY A 88 4.80 -11.82 -8.36
CA GLY A 88 6.03 -12.57 -8.59
C GLY A 88 5.84 -13.49 -9.80
N TRP A 89 6.73 -13.41 -10.78
CA TRP A 89 6.82 -14.40 -11.84
C TRP A 89 7.77 -15.50 -11.35
N PHE A 90 7.26 -16.72 -11.25
CA PHE A 90 8.03 -17.93 -10.99
C PHE A 90 8.42 -18.60 -12.30
#